data_AF-A0A6G0A0K4-F1
#
_entry.id   AF-A0A6G0A0K4-F1
#
_cell.length_a   1.000
_cell.length_b   1.000
_cell.length_c   1.000
_cell.angle_alpha   90.00
_cell.angle_beta   90.00
_cell.angle_gamma   90.00
#
_symmetry.space_group_name_H-M   'P 1'
#
loop_
_entity.id
_entity.type
_entity.pdbx_description
1 polymer ?
#
loop_
_entity_poly.entity_id
_entity_poly.type
_entity_poly.pdbx_seq_one_letter_code
_entity_poly.pdbx_strand_id
1 'polypeptide(L)' 'MIVRRGRKWVVVSEKTGRSFGSYDTKKEAEHRLKQVEFFKHLKSIPKSNIRKAGLRKRSS' A
#
# COMPACT_ATOMS: atom_id res chain seq x y z
N MET A 1 -3.15 5.08 -8.99
CA MET A 1 -2.72 5.02 -10.40
C MET A 1 -1.22 4.72 -10.51
N ILE A 2 -0.76 4.29 -11.68
CA ILE A 2 0.66 4.06 -11.97
C ILE A 2 1.11 5.12 -12.98
N VAL A 3 2.19 5.83 -12.69
CA VAL A 3 2.76 6.87 -13.56
C VAL A 3 4.20 6.51 -13.88
N ARG A 4 4.58 6.60 -15.14
CA ARG A 4 5.96 6.40 -15.56
C ARG A 4 6.74 7.71 -15.37
N ARG A 5 7.79 7.69 -14.54
CA ARG A 5 8.72 8.80 -14.34
C ARG A 5 10.11 8.37 -14.79
N GLY A 6 10.50 8.81 -15.98
CA GLY A 6 11.76 8.39 -16.62
C GLY A 6 11.76 6.89 -16.93
N ARG A 7 12.71 6.16 -16.32
CA ARG A 7 12.86 4.70 -16.45
C ARG A 7 12.08 3.89 -15.42
N LYS A 8 11.45 4.54 -14.44
CA LYS A 8 10.76 3.87 -13.32
C LYS A 8 9.26 4.05 -13.36
N TRP A 9 8.55 3.08 -12.81
CA TRP A 9 7.10 3.05 -12.62
C TRP A 9 6.76 3.44 -11.19
N VAL A 10 6.08 4.58 -11.02
CA VAL A 10 5.75 5.13 -9.70
C VAL A 10 4.27 4.92 -9.43
N VAL A 11 3.96 4.27 -8.31
CA VAL A 11 2.58 4.12 -7.85
C VAL A 11 2.21 5.39 -7.09
N VAL A 12 1.16 6.09 -7.51
CA VAL A 12 0.70 7.33 -6.87
C VAL A 12 -0.78 7.27 -6.54
N SER A 13 -1.17 7.95 -5.46
CA SER A 13 -2.57 8.15 -5.10
C SER A 13 -3.23 9.07 -6.10
N GLU A 14 -4.41 8.66 -6.58
CA GLU A 14 -5.23 9.50 -7.45
C GLU A 14 -5.77 10.73 -6.71
N LYS A 15 -6.07 10.58 -5.41
CA LYS A 15 -6.71 11.65 -4.61
C LYS A 15 -5.72 12.62 -3.98
N THR A 16 -4.54 12.14 -3.57
CA THR A 16 -3.59 12.95 -2.80
C THR A 16 -2.27 13.20 -3.53
N GLY A 17 -2.07 12.60 -4.70
CA GLY A 17 -0.80 12.68 -5.45
C GLY A 17 0.40 12.03 -4.75
N ARG A 18 0.23 11.47 -3.55
CA ARG A 18 1.31 10.83 -2.79
C ARG A 18 1.85 9.60 -3.53
N SER A 19 3.17 9.48 -3.59
CA SER A 19 3.85 8.28 -4.10
C SER A 19 3.91 7.17 -3.05
N PHE A 20 3.50 5.97 -3.44
CA PHE A 20 3.54 4.75 -2.63
C PHE A 20 4.77 3.87 -2.92
N GLY A 21 5.59 4.26 -3.90
CA GLY A 21 6.83 3.57 -4.27
C GLY A 21 7.17 3.76 -5.75
N SER A 22 8.44 3.52 -6.08
CA SER A 22 8.96 3.47 -7.46
C SER A 22 9.55 2.10 -7.75
N TYR A 23 9.23 1.55 -8.92
CA TYR A 23 9.57 0.20 -9.35
C TYR A 23 10.21 0.21 -10.73
N ASP A 24 11.05 -0.77 -11.02
CA ASP A 24 11.72 -0.84 -12.32
C ASP A 24 10.81 -1.48 -13.38
N THR A 25 9.90 -2.37 -12.97
CA THR A 25 8.92 -2.99 -13.88
C THR A 25 7.49 -2.53 -13.62
N LYS A 26 6.68 -2.55 -14.69
CA LYS A 26 5.24 -2.26 -14.61
C LYS A 26 4.51 -3.28 -13.72
N LYS A 27 4.91 -4.55 -13.80
CA LYS A 27 4.31 -5.67 -13.07
C LYS A 27 4.43 -5.49 -11.55
N GLU A 28 5.59 -5.03 -11.06
CA GLU A 28 5.78 -4.74 -9.64
C GLU A 28 4.91 -3.57 -9.18
N ALA A 29 4.82 -2.51 -9.99
CA ALA A 29 3.95 -1.37 -9.70
C ALA A 29 2.46 -1.78 -9.64
N GLU A 30 2.01 -2.67 -10.53
CA GLU A 30 0.65 -3.23 -10.50
C GLU A 30 0.41 -4.09 -9.25
N HIS A 31 1.38 -4.92 -8.87
CA HIS A 31 1.29 -5.72 -7.66
C HIS A 31 1.18 -4.82 -6.42
N ARG A 32 1.97 -3.74 -6.36
CA ARG A 32 1.87 -2.76 -5.28
C ARG A 32 0.53 -2.04 -5.27
N LEU A 33 0.01 -1.65 -6.43
CA LEU A 33 -1.29 -0.99 -6.53
C LEU A 33 -2.40 -1.88 -5.94
N LYS A 34 -2.42 -3.17 -6.31
CA LYS A 34 -3.37 -4.15 -5.75
C LYS A 34 -3.29 -4.23 -4.23
N GLN A 35 -2.09 -4.26 -3.65
CA GLN A 35 -1.93 -4.24 -2.20
C GLN A 35 -2.51 -2.97 -1.57
N VAL A 36 -2.19 -1.79 -2.13
CA VAL A 36 -2.68 -0.51 -1.61
C VAL A 36 -4.21 -0.45 -1.69
N GLU A 37 -4.81 -0.92 -2.78
CA GLU A 37 -6.26 -1.02 -2.92
C GLU A 37 -6.87 -2.00 -1.93
N PHE A 38 -6.27 -3.17 -1.75
CA PHE A 38 -6.72 -4.15 -0.76
C PHE A 38 -6.74 -3.55 0.65
N PHE A 39 -5.68 -2.86 1.07
CA PHE A 39 -5.63 -2.19 2.38
C PHE A 39 -6.63 -1.02 2.50
N LYS A 40 -6.94 -0.33 1.40
CA LYS A 40 -7.96 0.74 1.38
C LYS A 40 -9.35 0.18 1.70
N HIS A 41 -9.69 -0.98 1.16
CA HIS A 41 -10.99 -1.64 1.38
C HIS A 41 -11.04 -2.42 2.70
N LEU A 42 -9.91 -2.91 3.20
CA LEU A 42 -9.81 -3.59 4.50
C LEU A 42 -10.03 -2.68 5.72
N LYS A 43 -10.07 -1.35 5.57
CA LYS A 43 -10.37 -0.43 6.69
C LYS A 43 -11.74 -0.65 7.34
N SER A 44 -12.59 -1.49 6.75
CA SER A 44 -13.87 -1.92 7.34
C SER A 44 -13.78 -3.20 8.18
N ILE A 45 -12.60 -3.58 8.69
CA ILE A 45 -12.57 -4.55 9.80
C ILE A 45 -12.87 -3.76 11.08
N PRO A 46 -14.03 -3.98 11.75
CA PRO A 46 -14.33 -3.31 13.00
C PRO A 46 -13.22 -3.62 13.99
N LYS A 47 -12.77 -2.59 14.71
CA LYS A 47 -11.66 -2.66 15.68
C LYS A 47 -11.85 -3.77 16.74
N SER A 48 -13.08 -4.23 16.92
CA SER A 48 -13.46 -5.38 17.75
C SER A 48 -12.92 -6.73 17.26
N ASN A 49 -12.69 -6.91 15.95
CA ASN A 49 -12.21 -8.17 15.35
C ASN A 49 -10.70 -8.19 15.07
N ILE A 50 -10.00 -7.08 15.30
CA ILE A 50 -8.53 -7.07 15.26
C ILE A 50 -8.03 -7.80 16.51
N ARG A 51 -7.76 -9.11 16.37
CA ARG A 51 -7.10 -9.91 17.41
C ARG A 51 -5.79 -9.21 17.82
N LYS A 52 -5.75 -8.63 19.02
CA LYS A 52 -4.56 -7.98 19.65
C LYS A 52 -3.41 -8.96 19.96
N ALA A 53 -3.23 -10.03 19.19
CA ALA A 53 -2.20 -11.05 19.47
C ALA A 53 -0.78 -10.61 19.07
N GLY A 54 -0.63 -9.61 18.19
CA GLY A 54 0.68 -9.25 17.61
C GLY A 54 1.37 -7.99 18.13
N LEU A 55 0.70 -7.12 18.91
CA LEU A 55 1.25 -5.81 19.31
C LEU A 55 1.98 -5.82 20.67
N ARG A 56 2.09 -6.97 21.33
CA ARG A 56 2.85 -7.14 22.58
C ARG A 56 4.09 -8.00 22.32
N LYS A 57 5.12 -7.43 21.72
CA LYS A 57 6.50 -7.84 21.94
C LYS A 57 7.40 -6.69 21.49
N ARG A 58 8.18 -6.17 22.44
CA ARG A 58 9.21 -5.10 22.33
C ARG A 58 8.73 -3.68 22.58
N SER A 59 8.38 -3.41 23.82
CA SER A 59 8.91 -2.24 24.54
C SER A 59 9.89 -2.80 25.57
N SER A 60 11.11 -2.24 25.59
CA SER A 60 12.29 -2.66 26.37
C SER A 60 12.04 -2.90 27.85
#